data_AF-A0A8S8XNF6-F1
#
_entry.id   AF-A0A8S8XNF6-F1
#
_cell.length_a   1.000
_cell.length_b   1.000
_cell.length_c   1.000
_cell.angle_alpha   90.00
_cell.angle_beta   90.00
_cell.angle_gamma   90.00
#
_symmetry.space_group_name_H-M   'P 1'
#
loop_
_entity.id
_entity.type
_entity.pdbx_description
1 polymer ?
#
loop_
_entity_poly.entity_id
_entity_poly.type
_entity_poly.pdbx_seq_one_letter_code
_entity_poly.pdbx_strand_id
1 'polypeptide(L)'
;MEVAKRLGINRFDVSIKDEPLLKPYAVTLHNDTIQLELPDTLKSLIYPLEEYQARQVESIQRMGFIGPVKNITSKIITDAAMAASRAISRRDARGYNAARKISDIRRMHMLLDLLKTQGVKAALGFLEKAEDDGRSGERVTNRFLAIPVVHNFRISAEMWVNCTRNPRRLSIWCVKKSQTTHQPEY
;
A
#
# COMPACT_ATOMS: atom_id res chain seq x y z
N MET A 1 4.75 -25.92 -27.85
CA MET A 1 4.45 -27.08 -28.73
C MET A 1 4.71 -28.45 -28.09
N GLU A 2 5.36 -28.54 -26.92
CA GLU A 2 5.64 -29.84 -26.28
C GLU A 2 4.38 -30.61 -25.86
N VAL A 3 3.39 -29.91 -25.30
CA VAL A 3 2.09 -30.50 -24.90
C VAL A 3 1.33 -31.06 -26.11
N ALA A 4 1.35 -30.35 -27.24
CA ALA A 4 0.70 -30.76 -28.49
C ALA A 4 1.24 -32.08 -29.04
N LYS A 5 2.57 -32.22 -29.06
CA LYS A 5 3.28 -33.41 -29.56
C LYS A 5 3.07 -34.62 -28.66
N ARG A 6 3.06 -34.43 -27.34
CA ARG A 6 2.78 -35.51 -26.38
C ARG A 6 1.34 -36.02 -26.45
N LEU A 7 0.38 -35.16 -26.81
CA LEU A 7 -1.03 -35.51 -26.92
C LEU A 7 -1.44 -35.96 -28.34
N GLY A 8 -0.51 -35.99 -29.30
CA GLY A 8 -0.84 -36.33 -30.69
C GLY A 8 -1.85 -35.38 -31.34
N ILE A 9 -1.86 -34.10 -30.92
CA ILE A 9 -2.80 -33.11 -31.45
C ILE A 9 -2.26 -32.58 -32.78
N ASN A 10 -2.98 -32.88 -33.86
CA ASN A 10 -2.61 -32.47 -35.22
C ASN A 10 -3.20 -31.12 -35.63
N ARG A 11 -4.23 -30.63 -34.93
CA ARG A 11 -4.92 -29.38 -35.25
C ARG A 11 -5.37 -28.65 -33.99
N PHE A 12 -5.20 -27.33 -33.99
CA PHE A 12 -5.78 -26.43 -33.01
C PHE A 12 -6.95 -25.69 -33.66
N ASP A 13 -8.07 -25.66 -32.97
CA ASP A 13 -9.16 -24.74 -33.25
C ASP A 13 -9.35 -23.85 -32.03
N VAL A 14 -9.32 -22.55 -32.24
CA VAL A 14 -9.40 -21.55 -31.17
C VAL A 14 -10.54 -20.63 -31.54
N SER A 15 -11.63 -20.72 -30.78
CA SER A 15 -12.77 -19.84 -30.98
C SER A 15 -12.77 -18.73 -29.94
N ILE A 16 -12.73 -17.48 -30.39
CA ILE A 16 -12.82 -16.29 -29.55
C ILE A 16 -14.22 -15.67 -29.58
N LYS A 17 -14.61 -14.98 -28.51
CA LYS A 17 -15.95 -14.39 -28.35
C LYS A 17 -16.38 -13.48 -29.52
N ASP A 18 -15.43 -12.82 -30.17
CA ASP A 18 -15.68 -11.86 -31.26
C ASP A 18 -15.79 -12.52 -32.65
N GLU A 19 -15.66 -13.85 -32.75
CA GLU A 19 -15.79 -14.55 -34.03
C GLU A 19 -17.22 -14.46 -34.61
N PRO A 20 -17.37 -14.35 -35.95
CA PRO A 20 -18.66 -14.23 -36.59
C PRO A 20 -19.68 -15.31 -36.21
N LEU A 21 -19.21 -16.54 -35.97
CA LEU A 21 -20.06 -17.67 -35.60
C LEU A 21 -20.54 -17.61 -34.14
N LEU A 22 -19.77 -16.97 -33.26
CA LEU A 22 -20.07 -16.86 -31.82
C LEU A 22 -20.73 -15.54 -31.45
N LYS A 23 -20.57 -14.50 -32.27
CA LYS A 23 -21.13 -13.16 -32.07
C LYS A 23 -22.65 -13.13 -31.81
N PRO A 24 -23.50 -13.95 -32.48
CA PRO A 24 -24.93 -14.00 -32.19
C PRO A 24 -25.25 -14.52 -30.78
N TYR A 25 -24.35 -15.29 -30.20
CA TYR A 25 -24.47 -15.90 -28.86
C TYR A 25 -23.69 -15.11 -27.80
N ALA A 26 -22.98 -14.05 -28.19
CA ALA A 26 -22.17 -13.26 -27.29
C ALA A 26 -23.05 -12.37 -26.41
N VAL A 27 -23.20 -12.74 -25.14
CA VAL A 27 -23.85 -11.89 -24.14
C VAL A 27 -22.94 -10.70 -23.81
N THR A 28 -23.50 -9.49 -23.89
CA THR A 28 -22.78 -8.25 -23.54
C THR A 28 -23.09 -7.89 -22.10
N LEU A 29 -22.06 -7.82 -21.26
CA LEU A 29 -22.16 -7.31 -19.90
C LEU A 29 -22.07 -5.78 -19.97
N HIS A 30 -23.13 -5.08 -19.56
CA HIS A 30 -23.08 -3.65 -19.36
C HIS A 30 -22.49 -3.38 -17.97
N ASN A 31 -21.36 -2.66 -17.92
CA ASN A 31 -20.68 -2.32 -16.68
C ASN A 31 -20.48 -0.81 -16.61
N ASP A 32 -21.23 -0.16 -15.73
CA ASP A 32 -21.10 1.26 -15.46
C ASP A 32 -19.97 1.51 -14.47
N THR A 33 -18.88 2.09 -14.97
CA THR A 33 -17.74 2.45 -14.11
C THR A 33 -17.96 3.85 -13.54
N ILE A 34 -18.36 3.93 -12.27
CA ILE A 34 -18.51 5.19 -11.53
C ILE A 34 -17.18 5.53 -10.86
N GLN A 35 -16.56 6.64 -11.27
CA GLN A 35 -15.37 7.18 -10.61
C GLN A 35 -15.79 8.06 -9.44
N LEU A 36 -15.28 7.75 -8.25
CA LEU A 36 -15.55 8.53 -7.04
C LEU A 36 -14.33 9.41 -6.72
N GLU A 37 -14.55 10.72 -6.65
CA GLU A 37 -13.52 11.65 -6.21
C GLU A 37 -13.26 11.52 -4.71
N LEU A 38 -12.00 11.35 -4.34
CA LEU A 38 -11.59 11.32 -2.94
C LEU A 38 -11.59 12.76 -2.38
N PRO A 39 -12.16 13.00 -1.18
CA PRO A 39 -12.09 14.31 -0.52
C PRO A 39 -10.65 14.77 -0.32
N ASP A 40 -10.39 16.07 -0.47
CA ASP A 40 -9.03 16.65 -0.35
C ASP A 40 -8.38 16.38 1.01
N THR A 41 -9.20 16.30 2.06
CA THR A 41 -8.77 15.92 3.40
C THR A 41 -8.14 14.52 3.42
N LEU A 42 -8.77 13.54 2.77
CA LEU A 42 -8.25 12.18 2.69
C LEU A 42 -7.03 12.11 1.75
N LYS A 43 -7.04 12.85 0.63
CA LYS A 43 -5.88 13.00 -0.26
C LYS A 43 -4.66 13.51 0.53
N SER A 44 -4.85 14.52 1.38
CA SER A 44 -3.77 15.08 2.23
C SER A 44 -3.21 14.11 3.28
N LEU A 45 -4.01 13.12 3.71
CA LEU A 45 -3.55 12.07 4.63
C LEU A 45 -2.79 10.94 3.90
N ILE A 46 -3.22 10.61 2.68
CA ILE A 46 -2.65 9.51 1.89
C ILE A 46 -1.31 9.91 1.27
N TYR A 47 -1.21 11.10 0.68
CA TYR A 47 -0.07 11.51 -0.13
C TYR A 47 1.30 11.37 0.59
N PRO A 48 1.47 11.82 1.85
CA PRO A 48 2.76 11.67 2.54
C PRO A 48 3.19 10.20 2.73
N LEU A 49 2.22 9.30 2.95
CA LEU A 49 2.48 7.87 3.12
C LEU A 49 2.93 7.23 1.79
N GLU A 50 2.29 7.58 0.68
CA GLU A 50 2.66 7.10 -0.65
C GLU A 50 4.05 7.58 -1.06
N GLU A 51 4.35 8.87 -0.84
CA GLU A 51 5.65 9.44 -1.12
C GLU A 51 6.76 8.77 -0.27
N TYR A 52 6.49 8.53 1.01
CA TYR A 52 7.42 7.79 1.86
C TYR A 52 7.63 6.35 1.38
N GLN A 53 6.55 5.65 1.00
CA GLN A 53 6.65 4.30 0.44
C GLN A 53 7.52 4.30 -0.82
N ALA A 54 7.28 5.22 -1.76
CA ALA A 54 8.03 5.34 -3.00
C ALA A 54 9.54 5.52 -2.76
N ARG A 55 9.92 6.42 -1.83
CA ARG A 55 11.33 6.62 -1.44
C ARG A 55 11.96 5.37 -0.83
N GLN A 56 11.21 4.61 -0.02
CA GLN A 56 11.73 3.35 0.53
C GLN A 56 11.88 2.28 -0.55
N VAL A 57 10.93 2.17 -1.49
CA VAL A 57 11.03 1.25 -2.63
C VAL A 57 12.25 1.56 -3.47
N GLU A 58 12.48 2.83 -3.80
CA GLU A 58 13.65 3.28 -4.56
C GLU A 58 14.95 2.93 -3.83
N SER A 59 15.00 3.15 -2.51
CA SER A 59 16.15 2.76 -1.69
C SER A 59 16.45 1.26 -1.78
N ILE A 60 15.44 0.40 -1.86
CA ILE A 60 15.62 -1.06 -1.99
C ILE A 60 15.98 -1.48 -3.40
N GLN A 61 15.47 -0.79 -4.41
CA GLN A 61 15.87 -0.97 -5.81
C GLN A 61 17.37 -0.68 -5.98
N ARG A 62 17.86 0.43 -5.43
CA ARG A 62 19.29 0.77 -5.43
C ARG A 62 20.17 -0.27 -4.73
N MET A 63 19.63 -0.98 -3.72
CA MET A 63 20.32 -2.09 -3.07
C MET A 63 20.30 -3.41 -3.88
N GLY A 64 19.54 -3.48 -4.98
CA GLY A 64 19.49 -4.62 -5.88
C GLY A 64 18.52 -5.74 -5.46
N PHE A 65 17.62 -5.49 -4.50
CA PHE A 65 16.65 -6.50 -4.03
C PHE A 65 15.31 -6.46 -4.76
N ILE A 66 15.01 -5.37 -5.48
CA ILE A 66 13.78 -5.17 -6.26
C ILE A 66 14.18 -4.56 -7.62
N GLY A 67 13.54 -5.01 -8.70
CA GLY A 67 13.71 -4.40 -10.04
C GLY A 67 12.96 -3.09 -10.21
N PRO A 68 13.15 -2.35 -11.32
CA PRO A 68 12.36 -1.17 -11.61
C PRO A 68 10.88 -1.54 -11.78
N VAL A 69 10.02 -0.99 -10.93
CA VAL A 69 8.57 -1.24 -10.93
C VAL A 69 7.81 0.07 -10.78
N LYS A 70 6.73 0.24 -11.55
CA LYS A 70 5.85 1.41 -11.47
C LYS A 70 4.97 1.37 -10.21
N ASN A 71 4.39 0.20 -9.93
CA ASN A 71 3.54 -0.03 -8.77
C ASN A 71 4.08 -1.21 -7.98
N ILE A 72 4.14 -1.06 -6.66
CA ILE A 72 4.53 -2.16 -5.78
C ILE A 72 3.33 -3.05 -5.49
N THR A 73 3.54 -4.37 -5.59
CA THR A 73 2.52 -5.38 -5.29
C THR A 73 2.98 -6.27 -4.14
N SER A 74 2.02 -6.91 -3.45
CA SER A 74 2.31 -7.89 -2.40
C SER A 74 3.23 -9.03 -2.86
N LYS A 75 3.16 -9.43 -4.14
CA LYS A 75 4.08 -10.42 -4.74
C LYS A 75 5.52 -9.88 -4.76
N ILE A 76 5.72 -8.67 -5.29
CA ILE A 76 7.06 -8.04 -5.37
C ILE A 76 7.69 -7.92 -3.97
N ILE A 77 6.92 -7.49 -2.97
CA ILE A 77 7.40 -7.38 -1.57
C ILE A 77 7.85 -8.74 -1.03
N THR A 78 7.12 -9.79 -1.37
CA THR A 78 7.42 -11.16 -0.93
C THR A 78 8.64 -11.72 -1.62
N ASP A 79 8.77 -11.53 -2.94
CA ASP A 79 9.96 -11.93 -3.70
C ASP A 79 11.21 -11.19 -3.20
N ALA A 80 11.09 -9.89 -2.89
CA ALA A 80 12.14 -9.09 -2.29
C ALA A 80 12.58 -9.64 -0.92
N ALA A 81 11.61 -10.00 -0.07
CA ALA A 81 11.90 -10.56 1.25
C ALA A 81 12.67 -11.90 1.13
N MET A 82 12.29 -12.74 0.16
CA MET A 82 13.03 -13.97 -0.13
C MET A 82 14.44 -13.67 -0.65
N ALA A 83 14.61 -12.65 -1.50
CA ALA A 83 15.92 -12.22 -1.98
C ALA A 83 16.83 -11.72 -0.83
N ALA A 84 16.29 -10.93 0.09
CA ALA A 84 16.99 -10.48 1.28
C ALA A 84 17.38 -11.66 2.20
N SER A 85 16.47 -12.61 2.42
CA SER A 85 16.75 -13.84 3.18
C SER A 85 17.88 -14.65 2.54
N ARG A 86 17.85 -14.86 1.21
CA ARG A 86 18.94 -15.53 0.49
C ARG A 86 20.29 -14.81 0.63
N ALA A 87 20.29 -13.48 0.64
CA ALA A 87 21.51 -12.70 0.85
C ALA A 87 22.06 -12.87 2.29
N ILE A 88 21.18 -12.86 3.30
CA ILE A 88 21.54 -13.15 4.69
C ILE A 88 22.16 -14.55 4.81
N SER A 89 21.55 -15.57 4.20
CA SER A 89 22.09 -16.94 4.23
C SER A 89 23.48 -17.05 3.60
N ARG A 90 23.80 -16.18 2.63
CA ARG A 90 25.13 -16.07 2.01
C ARG A 90 26.10 -15.17 2.80
N ARG A 91 25.75 -14.77 4.03
CA ARG A 91 26.52 -13.86 4.89
C ARG A 91 26.75 -12.46 4.29
N ASP A 92 25.87 -12.01 3.40
CA ASP A 92 25.88 -10.64 2.92
C ASP A 92 25.22 -9.71 3.96
N ALA A 93 26.03 -8.82 4.56
CA ALA A 93 25.58 -7.89 5.59
C ALA A 93 24.44 -6.95 5.11
N ARG A 94 24.37 -6.65 3.80
CA ARG A 94 23.31 -5.81 3.22
C ARG A 94 21.93 -6.44 3.35
N GLY A 95 21.87 -7.77 3.42
CA GLY A 95 20.62 -8.53 3.53
C GLY A 95 19.82 -8.16 4.79
N TYR A 96 20.47 -7.89 5.92
CA TYR A 96 19.79 -7.49 7.16
C TYR A 96 19.11 -6.13 7.04
N ASN A 97 19.81 -5.13 6.47
CA ASN A 97 19.25 -3.79 6.25
C ASN A 97 18.09 -3.85 5.24
N ALA A 98 18.26 -4.60 4.15
CA ALA A 98 17.20 -4.82 3.17
C ALA A 98 15.98 -5.49 3.79
N ALA A 99 16.14 -6.60 4.53
CA ALA A 99 15.04 -7.28 5.20
C ALA A 99 14.26 -6.35 6.14
N ARG A 100 14.98 -5.50 6.89
CA ARG A 100 14.39 -4.48 7.76
C ARG A 100 13.51 -3.51 6.98
N LYS A 101 14.03 -2.92 5.90
CA LYS A 101 13.28 -1.97 5.05
C LYS A 101 12.10 -2.63 4.33
N ILE A 102 12.26 -3.86 3.82
CA ILE A 102 11.17 -4.61 3.16
C ILE A 102 10.01 -4.86 4.15
N SER A 103 10.32 -5.17 5.41
CA SER A 103 9.32 -5.34 6.46
C SER A 103 8.52 -4.06 6.72
N ASP A 104 9.17 -2.90 6.71
CA ASP A 104 8.50 -1.60 6.88
C ASP A 104 7.65 -1.25 5.65
N ILE A 105 8.13 -1.52 4.43
CA ILE A 105 7.36 -1.35 3.19
C ILE A 105 6.10 -2.22 3.18
N ARG A 106 6.20 -3.48 3.65
CA ARG A 106 5.06 -4.38 3.75
C ARG A 106 3.96 -3.80 4.65
N ARG A 107 4.34 -3.29 5.82
CA ARG A 107 3.39 -2.64 6.75
C ARG A 107 2.77 -1.38 6.14
N MET A 108 3.59 -0.57 5.46
CA MET A 108 3.11 0.63 4.77
C MET A 108 2.13 0.29 3.63
N HIS A 109 2.40 -0.76 2.85
CA HIS A 109 1.51 -1.23 1.80
C HIS A 109 0.16 -1.66 2.37
N MET A 110 0.16 -2.44 3.45
CA MET A 110 -1.07 -2.85 4.13
C MET A 110 -1.84 -1.65 4.69
N LEU A 111 -1.15 -0.68 5.30
CA LEU A 111 -1.76 0.54 5.80
C LEU A 111 -2.47 1.33 4.69
N LEU A 112 -1.80 1.53 3.55
CA LEU A 112 -2.36 2.21 2.38
C LEU A 112 -3.54 1.44 1.78
N ASP A 113 -3.45 0.11 1.70
CA ASP A 113 -4.53 -0.74 1.19
C ASP A 113 -5.77 -0.62 2.08
N LEU A 114 -5.63 -0.73 3.40
CA LEU A 114 -6.73 -0.55 4.35
C LEU A 114 -7.32 0.86 4.25
N LEU A 115 -6.47 1.89 4.15
CA LEU A 115 -6.92 3.27 4.05
C LEU A 115 -7.73 3.53 2.77
N LYS A 116 -7.29 3.00 1.63
CA LYS A 116 -7.96 3.17 0.32
C LYS A 116 -9.23 2.33 0.17
N THR A 117 -9.27 1.15 0.77
CA THR A 117 -10.38 0.19 0.56
C THR A 117 -11.42 0.22 1.69
N GLN A 118 -11.00 0.43 2.93
CA GLN A 118 -11.85 0.32 4.13
C GLN A 118 -11.96 1.66 4.90
N GLY A 119 -11.09 2.62 4.58
CA GLY A 119 -11.09 3.95 5.17
C GLY A 119 -10.27 4.08 6.46
N VAL A 120 -10.34 5.28 7.05
CA VAL A 120 -9.44 5.72 8.13
C VAL A 120 -9.56 4.87 9.41
N LYS A 121 -10.77 4.40 9.76
CA LYS A 121 -10.97 3.60 10.98
C LYS A 121 -10.23 2.26 10.93
N ALA A 122 -10.27 1.57 9.80
CA ALA A 122 -9.57 0.30 9.61
C ALA A 122 -8.05 0.51 9.67
N ALA A 123 -7.56 1.58 9.02
CA ALA A 123 -6.15 1.97 9.09
C ALA A 123 -5.69 2.28 10.53
N LEU A 124 -6.49 2.99 11.32
CA LEU A 124 -6.20 3.26 12.73
C LEU A 124 -6.18 1.98 13.57
N GLY A 125 -7.17 1.09 13.41
CA GLY A 125 -7.21 -0.18 14.15
C GLY A 125 -6.00 -1.08 13.83
N PHE A 126 -5.48 -1.04 12.61
CA PHE A 126 -4.23 -1.71 12.25
C PHE A 126 -3.01 -1.14 13.01
N LEU A 127 -2.92 0.19 13.14
CA LEU A 127 -1.84 0.85 13.87
C LEU A 127 -1.94 0.66 15.39
N GLU A 128 -3.15 0.64 15.93
CA GLU A 128 -3.42 0.35 17.35
C GLU A 128 -3.00 -1.07 17.71
N LYS A 129 -3.41 -2.06 16.89
CA LYS A 129 -2.96 -3.45 17.06
C LYS A 129 -1.44 -3.56 17.00
N ALA A 130 -0.80 -2.88 16.04
CA ALA A 130 0.65 -2.85 15.94
C ALA A 130 1.32 -2.22 17.19
N GLU A 131 0.66 -1.28 17.86
CA GLU A 131 1.16 -0.69 19.10
C GLU A 131 1.08 -1.69 20.26
N ASP A 132 -0.02 -2.41 20.39
CA ASP A 132 -0.20 -3.43 21.41
C ASP A 132 0.79 -4.61 21.22
N ASP A 133 0.99 -5.04 19.98
CA ASP A 133 2.02 -6.02 19.62
C ASP A 133 3.43 -5.50 19.98
N GLY A 134 3.67 -4.19 19.78
CA GLY A 134 4.92 -3.54 20.18
C GLY A 134 5.15 -3.50 21.71
N ARG A 135 4.08 -3.33 22.50
CA ARG A 135 4.13 -3.33 23.98
C ARG A 135 4.38 -4.72 24.56
N SER A 136 3.90 -5.77 23.90
CA SER A 136 4.11 -7.17 24.31
C SER A 136 5.51 -7.72 24.01
N GLY A 137 6.39 -6.92 23.39
CA GLY A 137 7.81 -7.24 23.22
C GLY A 137 8.30 -7.25 21.77
N GLU A 138 7.42 -7.02 20.79
CA GLU A 138 7.82 -7.00 19.38
C GLU A 138 8.48 -5.67 18.97
N ARG A 139 9.77 -5.50 19.31
CA ARG A 139 10.58 -4.29 19.06
C ARG A 139 10.55 -3.80 17.60
N VAL A 140 10.32 -4.70 16.64
CA VAL A 140 10.27 -4.37 15.21
C VAL A 140 9.03 -3.55 14.86
N THR A 141 7.91 -3.81 15.54
CA THR A 141 6.62 -3.18 15.25
C THR A 141 6.55 -1.77 15.81
N ASN A 142 7.15 -1.53 16.98
CA ASN A 142 7.26 -0.18 17.57
C ASN A 142 8.09 0.78 16.68
N ARG A 143 9.13 0.27 16.01
CA ARG A 143 9.91 1.07 15.05
C ARG A 143 9.04 1.63 13.92
N PHE A 144 8.15 0.82 13.35
CA PHE A 144 7.30 1.25 12.23
C PHE A 144 6.40 2.42 12.65
N LEU A 145 5.85 2.37 13.87
CA LEU A 145 5.04 3.43 14.44
C LEU A 145 5.84 4.72 14.71
N ALA A 146 7.13 4.59 15.03
CA ALA A 146 8.03 5.71 15.26
C ALA A 146 8.46 6.44 13.96
N ILE A 147 8.11 5.92 12.77
CA ILE A 147 8.38 6.62 11.51
C ILE A 147 7.58 7.94 11.49
N PRO A 148 8.20 9.11 11.29
CA PRO A 148 7.53 10.40 11.43
C PRO A 148 6.24 10.54 10.61
N VAL A 149 6.24 10.02 9.37
CA VAL A 149 5.07 10.07 8.48
C VAL A 149 3.92 9.21 9.03
N VAL A 150 4.21 8.02 9.57
CA VAL A 150 3.20 7.13 10.18
C VAL A 150 2.66 7.74 11.47
N HIS A 151 3.53 8.30 12.29
CA HIS A 151 3.17 8.99 13.53
C HIS A 151 2.26 10.20 13.26
N ASN A 152 2.65 11.07 12.32
CA ASN A 152 1.86 12.24 11.93
C ASN A 152 0.51 11.85 11.33
N PHE A 153 0.48 10.81 10.50
CA PHE A 153 -0.76 10.23 9.99
C PHE A 153 -1.68 9.80 11.14
N ARG A 154 -1.15 9.06 12.13
CA ARG A 154 -1.94 8.56 13.27
C ARG A 154 -2.62 9.70 14.04
N ILE A 155 -1.86 10.74 14.41
CA ILE A 155 -2.38 11.91 15.12
C ILE A 155 -3.48 12.61 14.28
N SER A 156 -3.19 12.84 13.00
CA SER A 156 -4.11 13.54 12.10
C SER A 156 -5.41 12.75 11.88
N ALA A 157 -5.29 11.43 11.72
CA ALA A 157 -6.40 10.51 11.53
C ALA A 157 -7.29 10.38 12.78
N GLU A 158 -6.69 10.26 13.98
CA GLU A 158 -7.42 10.24 15.25
C GLU A 158 -8.20 11.56 15.46
N MET A 159 -7.55 12.69 15.20
CA MET A 159 -8.20 14.00 15.26
C MET A 159 -9.39 14.08 14.31
N TRP A 160 -9.23 13.61 13.06
CA TRP A 160 -10.28 13.61 12.06
C TRP A 160 -11.48 12.74 12.46
N VAL A 161 -11.24 11.51 12.92
CA VAL A 161 -12.31 10.62 13.41
C VAL A 161 -13.02 11.20 14.63
N ASN A 162 -12.28 11.85 15.54
CA ASN A 162 -12.88 12.48 16.71
C ASN A 162 -13.72 13.72 16.37
N CYS A 163 -13.36 14.46 15.32
CA CYS A 163 -14.15 15.59 14.83
C CYS A 163 -15.44 15.12 14.15
N THR A 164 -15.39 14.09 13.30
CA THR A 164 -16.61 13.55 12.64
C THR A 164 -17.60 12.93 13.63
N ARG A 165 -17.15 12.51 14.82
CA ARG A 165 -17.99 11.96 15.89
C ARG A 165 -18.68 13.03 16.76
N ASN A 166 -18.19 14.27 16.81
CA ASN A 166 -18.77 15.35 17.60
C ASN A 166 -18.68 16.72 16.86
N PRO A 167 -19.79 17.23 16.31
CA PRO A 167 -19.79 18.44 15.48
C PRO A 167 -19.34 19.71 16.22
N ARG A 168 -19.39 19.75 17.57
CA ARG A 168 -18.85 20.89 18.35
C ARG A 168 -17.31 20.97 18.35
N ARG A 169 -16.61 19.88 18.01
CA ARG A 169 -15.14 19.84 17.89
C ARG A 169 -14.63 20.27 16.51
N LEU A 170 -15.47 20.23 15.47
CA LEU A 170 -15.09 20.67 14.11
C LEU A 170 -14.71 22.15 14.04
N SER A 171 -15.40 23.01 14.79
CA SER A 171 -15.13 24.45 14.84
C SER A 171 -13.72 24.75 15.38
N ILE A 172 -13.30 24.03 16.42
CA ILE A 172 -11.96 24.19 17.03
C ILE A 172 -10.86 23.71 16.08
N TRP A 173 -11.10 22.64 15.32
CA TRP A 173 -10.14 22.12 14.34
C TRP A 173 -9.95 23.05 13.14
N CYS A 174 -11.06 23.60 12.60
CA CYS A 174 -11.00 24.59 11.54
C CYS A 174 -10.18 25.82 11.97
N VAL A 175 -10.42 26.33 13.19
CA VAL A 175 -9.68 27.47 13.76
C VAL A 175 -8.18 27.16 13.93
N LYS A 176 -7.82 25.95 14.39
CA LYS A 176 -6.40 25.56 14.55
C LYS A 176 -5.65 25.39 13.23
N LYS A 177 -6.31 24.86 12.19
CA LYS A 177 -5.69 24.68 10.86
C LYS A 177 -5.44 26.03 10.17
N SER A 178 -6.33 27.01 10.36
CA SER A 178 -6.13 28.39 9.88
C SER A 178 -4.90 29.05 10.53
N GLN A 179 -4.63 28.76 11.80
CA GLN A 179 -3.49 29.32 12.54
C GLN A 179 -2.14 28.68 12.16
N THR A 180 -2.13 27.42 11.72
CA THR A 180 -0.89 26.74 11.31
C THR A 180 -0.47 27.05 9.87
N THR A 181 -1.33 27.69 9.07
CA THR A 181 -1.04 28.07 7.67
C THR A 181 -0.50 29.51 7.55
N HIS A 182 -0.43 30.27 8.66
CA HIS A 182 0.13 31.62 8.71
C HIS A 182 1.38 31.68 9.60
N GLN A 183 2.46 31.03 9.17
CA GLN A 183 3.81 31.46 9.55
C GLN A 183 4.60 31.66 8.24
N PRO A 184 4.78 32.91 7.77
CA PRO A 184 5.71 33.17 6.68
C PRO A 184 7.12 32.94 7.23
N GLU A 185 7.88 32.06 6.58
CA GLU A 185 9.31 31.92 6.79
C GLU A 185 9.99 33.27 6.50
N TYR A 186 10.70 33.80 7.49
CA TYR A 186 11.67 34.90 7.36
C TYR A 186 13.07 34.29 7.29
#